data_AF-A0A087U7C5-F1
#
_entry.id   AF-A0A087U7C5-F1
#
_cell.length_a   1.000
_cell.length_b   1.000
_cell.length_c   1.000
_cell.angle_alpha   90.00
_cell.angle_beta   90.00
_cell.angle_gamma   90.00
#
_symmetry.space_group_name_H-M   'P 1'
#
loop_
_entity.id
_entity.type
_entity.pdbx_description
1 polymer ?
#
loop_
_entity_poly.entity_id
_entity_poly.type
_entity_poly.pdbx_seq_one_letter_code
_entity_poly.pdbx_strand_id
1 'polypeptide(L)'
;MRAREGVMKSSIYGKDLKKLYPVVEPQMSDSGSLDNVLEFLVMAGQRSLPEAIITMVPEAWQKDELMLTEKKYLYQWSSCVMEPWDGPALVTFSDGRYIGAILDRNGLRPSRYYLTKDDEVIMASEIGVLDLPKENIKLKGRLRPGRMLLVDIKKHVFMRDDEVKLGIAEQRPLKKWLEELITLEKLKSSSLSVK
;
A
#
# COMPACT_ATOMS: atom_id res chain seq x y z
N MET A 1 -12.22 -9.69 -6.12
CA MET A 1 -12.87 -9.68 -4.79
C MET A 1 -13.93 -10.77 -4.60
N ARG A 2 -15.00 -10.85 -5.40
CA ARG A 2 -16.12 -11.83 -5.21
C ARG A 2 -15.71 -13.30 -4.99
N ALA A 3 -14.70 -13.80 -5.72
CA ALA A 3 -14.20 -15.16 -5.51
C ALA A 3 -13.58 -15.38 -4.11
N ARG A 4 -13.01 -14.32 -3.52
CA ARG A 4 -12.39 -14.35 -2.19
C ARG A 4 -13.45 -14.46 -1.09
N GLU A 5 -14.62 -13.85 -1.26
CA GLU A 5 -15.73 -13.90 -0.29
C GLU A 5 -16.15 -15.32 0.09
N GLY A 6 -16.04 -16.27 -0.86
CA GLY A 6 -16.38 -17.68 -0.65
C GLY A 6 -15.38 -18.45 0.22
N VAL A 7 -14.14 -17.99 0.34
CA VAL A 7 -13.06 -18.69 1.08
C VAL A 7 -12.53 -17.90 2.28
N MET A 8 -12.90 -16.62 2.40
CA MET A 8 -12.48 -15.77 3.51
C MET A 8 -13.00 -16.29 4.86
N LYS A 9 -12.14 -16.18 5.86
CA LYS A 9 -12.44 -16.50 7.26
C LYS A 9 -11.90 -15.38 8.14
N SER A 10 -12.64 -15.03 9.18
CA SER A 10 -12.22 -14.05 10.18
C SER A 10 -12.48 -14.62 11.57
N SER A 11 -11.47 -14.52 12.44
CA SER A 11 -11.61 -14.87 13.86
C SER A 11 -12.45 -13.87 14.63
N ILE A 12 -12.48 -12.59 14.20
CA ILE A 12 -13.29 -11.54 14.82
C ILE A 12 -14.76 -11.69 14.45
N TYR A 13 -15.05 -11.74 13.15
CA TYR A 13 -16.43 -11.72 12.67
C TYR A 13 -17.05 -13.12 12.63
N GLY A 14 -16.25 -14.19 12.59
CA GLY A 14 -16.75 -15.57 12.58
C GLY A 14 -17.83 -15.79 11.51
N LYS A 15 -19.03 -16.16 11.96
CA LYS A 15 -20.20 -16.38 11.08
C LYS A 15 -20.78 -15.08 10.52
N ASP A 16 -20.61 -13.97 11.23
CA ASP A 16 -21.13 -12.65 10.86
C ASP A 16 -20.32 -12.00 9.73
N LEU A 17 -19.17 -12.56 9.35
CA LEU A 17 -18.38 -12.06 8.21
C LEU A 17 -19.23 -11.95 6.93
N LYS A 18 -20.20 -12.86 6.75
CA LYS A 18 -21.11 -12.86 5.59
C LYS A 18 -22.04 -11.63 5.53
N LYS A 19 -22.23 -10.91 6.65
CA LYS A 19 -23.01 -9.67 6.69
C LYS A 19 -22.26 -8.51 6.02
N LEU A 20 -20.94 -8.61 5.87
CA LEU A 20 -20.11 -7.62 5.18
C LEU A 20 -20.05 -7.84 3.66
N TYR A 21 -20.86 -8.76 3.13
CA TYR A 21 -20.86 -9.11 1.71
C TYR A 21 -22.09 -8.51 1.00
N PRO A 22 -21.93 -8.10 -0.28
CA PRO A 22 -20.70 -8.10 -1.05
C PRO A 22 -19.72 -7.03 -0.53
N VAL A 23 -18.41 -7.35 -0.54
CA VAL A 23 -17.39 -6.39 -0.09
C VAL A 23 -17.35 -5.18 -1.01
N VAL A 24 -17.47 -5.41 -2.32
CA VAL A 24 -17.61 -4.34 -3.31
C VAL A 24 -19.08 -4.19 -3.63
N GLU A 25 -19.65 -3.03 -3.32
CA GLU A 25 -21.07 -2.78 -3.57
C GLU A 25 -21.36 -2.70 -5.09
N PRO A 26 -22.54 -3.16 -5.53
CA PRO A 26 -22.93 -3.02 -6.93
C PRO A 26 -23.00 -1.56 -7.37
N GLN A 27 -22.67 -1.28 -8.63
CA GLN A 27 -22.80 0.04 -9.26
C GLN A 27 -21.88 1.14 -8.70
N MET A 28 -20.84 0.76 -7.95
CA MET A 28 -19.80 1.70 -7.52
C MET A 28 -18.89 2.10 -8.68
N SER A 29 -18.31 3.30 -8.60
CA SER A 29 -17.19 3.69 -9.46
C SER A 29 -15.95 2.82 -9.15
N ASP A 30 -14.92 2.92 -9.98
CA ASP A 30 -13.62 2.30 -9.71
C ASP A 30 -13.03 2.76 -8.37
N SER A 31 -13.11 4.07 -8.10
CA SER A 31 -12.63 4.70 -6.88
C SER A 31 -13.47 4.30 -5.65
N GLY A 32 -14.79 4.19 -5.81
CA GLY A 32 -15.67 3.69 -4.76
C GLY A 32 -15.43 2.21 -4.46
N SER A 33 -15.13 1.41 -5.49
CA SER A 33 -14.77 0.00 -5.31
C SER A 33 -13.43 -0.16 -4.60
N LEU A 34 -12.45 0.70 -4.90
CA LEU A 34 -11.17 0.78 -4.20
C LEU A 34 -11.40 1.09 -2.70
N ASP A 35 -12.23 2.09 -2.41
CA ASP A 35 -12.55 2.53 -1.05
C ASP A 35 -13.20 1.41 -0.23
N ASN A 36 -14.20 0.71 -0.80
CA ASN A 36 -14.84 -0.44 -0.13
C ASN A 36 -13.83 -1.54 0.25
N VAL A 37 -12.91 -1.88 -0.66
CA VAL A 37 -11.91 -2.92 -0.38
C VAL A 37 -10.89 -2.44 0.63
N LEU A 38 -10.48 -1.18 0.57
CA LEU A 38 -9.57 -0.57 1.54
C LEU A 38 -10.18 -0.60 2.94
N GLU A 39 -11.41 -0.13 3.09
CA GLU A 39 -12.15 -0.15 4.34
C GLU A 39 -12.26 -1.59 4.89
N PHE A 40 -12.61 -2.54 4.03
CA PHE A 40 -12.69 -3.95 4.42
C PHE A 40 -11.35 -4.51 4.92
N LEU A 41 -10.23 -4.20 4.23
CA LEU A 41 -8.90 -4.64 4.67
C LEU A 41 -8.49 -4.02 6.02
N VAL A 42 -8.84 -2.77 6.26
CA VAL A 42 -8.54 -2.07 7.51
C VAL A 42 -9.41 -2.60 8.65
N MET A 43 -10.73 -2.55 8.48
CA MET A 43 -11.70 -2.86 9.53
C MET A 43 -11.81 -4.37 9.76
N ALA A 44 -12.10 -5.15 8.72
CA ALA A 44 -12.31 -6.58 8.84
C ALA A 44 -11.00 -7.38 8.83
N GLY A 45 -10.01 -6.90 8.06
CA GLY A 45 -8.69 -7.51 7.94
C GLY A 45 -7.70 -7.13 9.03
N GLN A 46 -8.02 -6.16 9.89
CA GLN A 46 -7.15 -5.60 10.94
C GLN A 46 -5.78 -5.16 10.41
N ARG A 47 -5.72 -4.68 9.18
CA ARG A 47 -4.51 -4.10 8.60
C ARG A 47 -4.43 -2.65 9.01
N SER A 48 -3.21 -2.17 9.27
CA SER A 48 -3.02 -0.72 9.37
C SER A 48 -3.35 -0.06 8.03
N LEU A 49 -3.87 1.17 8.03
CA LEU A 49 -4.18 1.87 6.78
C LEU A 49 -2.98 1.91 5.80
N PRO A 50 -1.74 2.22 6.22
CA PRO A 50 -0.59 2.19 5.31
C PRO A 50 -0.32 0.81 4.72
N GLU A 51 -0.52 -0.26 5.51
CA GLU A 51 -0.33 -1.65 5.06
C GLU A 51 -1.39 -2.07 4.03
N ALA A 52 -2.66 -1.73 4.27
CA ALA A 52 -3.74 -2.02 3.34
C ALA A 52 -3.49 -1.31 1.99
N ILE A 53 -3.11 -0.03 2.03
CA ILE A 53 -2.78 0.77 0.85
C ILE A 53 -1.63 0.17 0.04
N ILE A 54 -0.49 -0.18 0.65
CA ILE A 54 0.65 -0.73 -0.12
C ILE A 54 0.41 -2.15 -0.63
N THR A 55 -0.53 -2.87 -0.02
CA THR A 55 -0.97 -4.17 -0.50
C THR A 55 -1.82 -4.01 -1.76
N MET A 56 -2.72 -3.03 -1.78
CA MET A 56 -3.58 -2.73 -2.93
C MET A 56 -2.82 -2.04 -4.07
N VAL A 57 -1.94 -1.10 -3.76
CA VAL A 57 -1.16 -0.28 -4.71
C VAL A 57 0.35 -0.51 -4.48
N PRO A 58 0.89 -1.69 -4.83
CA PRO A 58 2.29 -2.00 -4.58
C PRO A 58 3.25 -1.28 -5.56
N GLU A 59 4.47 -1.02 -5.11
CA GLU A 59 5.58 -0.56 -5.97
C GLU A 59 5.92 -1.61 -7.04
N ALA A 60 6.52 -1.17 -8.15
CA ALA A 60 7.17 -2.07 -9.09
C ALA A 60 8.44 -2.65 -8.45
N TRP A 61 8.40 -3.93 -8.04
CA TRP A 61 9.44 -4.54 -7.20
C TRP A 61 10.26 -5.63 -7.89
N GLN A 62 9.73 -6.29 -8.93
CA GLN A 62 10.35 -7.53 -9.48
C GLN A 62 11.74 -7.34 -10.07
N LYS A 63 12.04 -6.15 -10.62
CA LYS A 63 13.31 -5.84 -11.30
C LYS A 63 14.06 -4.67 -10.66
N ASP A 64 13.67 -4.26 -9.46
CA ASP A 64 14.34 -3.17 -8.76
C ASP A 64 15.54 -3.73 -7.98
N GLU A 65 16.75 -3.60 -8.50
CA GLU A 65 17.97 -4.08 -7.84
C GLU A 65 18.32 -3.27 -6.58
N LEU A 66 17.88 -2.01 -6.50
CA LEU A 66 18.17 -1.08 -5.40
C LEU A 66 17.17 -1.20 -4.24
N MET A 67 16.05 -1.88 -4.46
CA MET A 67 15.05 -2.11 -3.42
C MET A 67 15.59 -3.03 -2.32
N LEU A 68 15.41 -2.59 -1.06
CA LEU A 68 15.71 -3.38 0.14
C LEU A 68 15.06 -4.76 0.08
N THR A 69 15.80 -5.78 0.51
CA THR A 69 15.41 -7.18 0.40
C THR A 69 14.12 -7.48 1.18
N GLU A 70 13.97 -6.92 2.37
CA GLU A 70 12.78 -7.04 3.22
C GLU A 70 11.54 -6.46 2.51
N LYS A 71 11.71 -5.32 1.84
CA LYS A 71 10.64 -4.69 1.05
C LYS A 71 10.25 -5.56 -0.16
N LYS A 72 11.22 -6.20 -0.82
CA LYS A 72 10.93 -7.20 -1.88
C LYS A 72 10.13 -8.37 -1.34
N TYR A 73 10.47 -8.88 -0.16
CA TYR A 73 9.71 -9.96 0.47
C TYR A 73 8.27 -9.54 0.78
N LEU A 74 8.05 -8.32 1.25
CA LEU A 74 6.71 -7.75 1.45
C LEU A 74 5.90 -7.76 0.17
N TYR A 75 6.44 -7.24 -0.92
CA TYR A 75 5.70 -7.17 -2.17
C TYR A 75 5.53 -8.53 -2.85
N GLN A 76 6.52 -9.41 -2.76
CA GLN A 76 6.41 -10.78 -3.24
C GLN A 76 5.30 -11.53 -2.51
N TRP A 77 5.29 -11.48 -1.18
CA TRP A 77 4.22 -12.10 -0.38
C TRP A 77 2.86 -11.48 -0.69
N SER A 78 2.78 -10.15 -0.76
CA SER A 78 1.53 -9.43 -1.06
C SER A 78 0.98 -9.85 -2.43
N SER A 79 1.84 -10.07 -3.43
CA SER A 79 1.42 -10.52 -4.76
C SER A 79 0.80 -11.91 -4.79
N CYS A 80 1.11 -12.77 -3.81
CA CYS A 80 0.44 -14.06 -3.64
C CYS A 80 -0.95 -13.91 -3.02
N VAL A 81 -1.17 -12.83 -2.26
CA VAL A 81 -2.38 -12.63 -1.47
C VAL A 81 -3.39 -11.76 -2.21
N MET A 82 -2.97 -10.72 -2.92
CA MET A 82 -3.86 -9.76 -3.58
C MET A 82 -3.29 -9.31 -4.93
N GLU A 83 -4.16 -9.31 -5.94
CA GLU A 83 -3.88 -8.68 -7.22
C GLU A 83 -3.79 -7.15 -7.06
N PRO A 84 -2.84 -6.48 -7.72
CA PRO A 84 -2.75 -5.03 -7.64
C PRO A 84 -3.98 -4.33 -8.23
N TRP A 85 -4.40 -3.26 -7.58
CA TRP A 85 -5.34 -2.29 -8.12
C TRP A 85 -4.56 -1.29 -8.96
N ASP A 86 -4.35 -1.65 -10.23
CA ASP A 86 -3.49 -0.91 -11.16
C ASP A 86 -4.27 0.12 -11.99
N GLY A 87 -3.56 1.13 -12.50
CA GLY A 87 -4.10 2.25 -13.26
C GLY A 87 -3.48 3.58 -12.83
N PRO A 88 -3.63 4.66 -13.64
CA PRO A 88 -3.15 5.99 -13.26
C PRO A 88 -3.82 6.48 -11.98
N ALA A 89 -3.08 6.56 -10.88
CA ALA A 89 -3.68 6.87 -9.58
C ALA A 89 -2.77 7.69 -8.68
N LEU A 90 -3.36 8.72 -8.08
CA LEU A 90 -2.88 9.36 -6.85
C LEU A 90 -3.99 9.14 -5.83
N VAL A 91 -3.76 8.23 -4.89
CA VAL A 91 -4.75 7.89 -3.86
C VAL A 91 -4.40 8.65 -2.59
N THR A 92 -5.24 9.60 -2.20
CA THR A 92 -5.18 10.25 -0.88
C THR A 92 -6.09 9.50 0.08
N PHE A 93 -5.63 9.26 1.31
CA PHE A 93 -6.34 8.43 2.27
C PHE A 93 -6.19 8.99 3.69
N SER A 94 -7.15 8.66 4.54
CA SER A 94 -7.11 8.95 5.97
C SER A 94 -8.00 7.98 6.76
N ASP A 95 -7.59 7.61 7.97
CA ASP A 95 -8.41 6.89 8.96
C ASP A 95 -8.61 7.71 10.25
N GLY A 96 -8.32 9.02 10.19
CA GLY A 96 -8.34 9.93 11.33
C GLY A 96 -7.07 9.89 12.20
N ARG A 97 -6.26 8.84 12.13
CA ARG A 97 -4.92 8.82 12.73
C ARG A 97 -3.85 9.11 11.69
N TYR A 98 -3.88 8.38 10.58
CA TYR A 98 -2.98 8.57 9.47
C TYR A 98 -3.65 9.44 8.42
N ILE A 99 -2.88 10.34 7.82
CA ILE A 99 -3.25 11.03 6.59
C ILE A 99 -2.10 10.89 5.61
N GLY A 100 -2.39 10.59 4.36
CA GLY A 100 -1.35 10.31 3.40
C GLY A 100 -1.81 10.25 1.97
N ALA A 101 -0.85 9.96 1.10
CA ALA A 101 -1.09 9.71 -0.30
C ALA A 101 -0.11 8.68 -0.85
N ILE A 102 -0.54 7.87 -1.80
CA ILE A 102 0.32 6.96 -2.55
C ILE A 102 0.13 7.22 -4.05
N LEU A 103 1.22 7.10 -4.79
CA LEU A 103 1.20 7.17 -6.24
C LEU A 103 1.28 5.77 -6.84
N ASP A 104 0.60 5.54 -7.95
CA ASP A 104 0.66 4.28 -8.68
C ASP A 104 2.11 3.89 -9.05
N ARG A 105 2.30 2.60 -9.35
CA ARG A 105 3.63 2.01 -9.62
C ARG A 105 4.42 2.66 -10.75
N ASN A 106 3.73 3.36 -11.67
CA ASN A 106 4.31 4.02 -12.83
C ASN A 106 4.39 5.55 -12.67
N GLY A 107 3.71 6.10 -11.66
CA GLY A 107 3.71 7.52 -11.35
C GLY A 107 3.00 8.38 -12.39
N LEU A 108 1.82 7.95 -12.81
CA LEU A 108 1.09 8.51 -13.96
C LEU A 108 0.27 9.77 -13.60
N ARG A 109 0.19 10.12 -12.31
CA ARG A 109 -0.45 11.35 -11.83
C ARG A 109 0.56 12.28 -11.16
N PRO A 110 0.42 13.61 -11.30
CA PRO A 110 1.31 14.55 -10.63
C PRO A 110 0.94 14.65 -9.14
N SER A 111 1.94 14.74 -8.28
CA SER A 111 1.77 15.03 -6.86
C SER A 111 2.99 15.76 -6.32
N ARG A 112 2.76 16.92 -5.71
CA ARG A 112 3.76 17.82 -5.16
C ARG A 112 3.40 18.12 -3.72
N TYR A 113 4.42 18.21 -2.86
CA TYR A 113 4.19 18.53 -1.47
C TYR A 113 5.21 19.51 -0.92
N TYR A 114 4.78 20.25 0.10
CA TYR A 114 5.55 21.16 0.92
C TYR A 114 5.52 20.66 2.36
N LEU A 115 6.66 20.72 3.03
CA LEU A 115 6.74 20.71 4.49
C LEU A 115 7.14 22.11 4.92
N THR A 116 6.37 22.74 5.80
CA THR A 116 6.71 24.06 6.35
C THR A 116 7.61 23.94 7.56
N LYS A 117 8.17 25.06 8.06
CA LYS A 117 8.93 25.08 9.31
C LYS A 117 8.02 24.97 10.54
N ASP A 118 6.74 25.26 10.36
CA ASP A 118 5.67 25.07 11.35
C ASP A 118 5.09 23.64 11.31
N ASP A 119 5.79 22.70 10.65
CA ASP A 119 5.45 21.28 10.52
C ASP A 119 4.07 21.00 9.86
N GLU A 120 3.61 21.90 8.98
CA GLU A 120 2.46 21.64 8.11
C GLU A 120 2.89 20.87 6.86
N VAL A 121 2.10 19.86 6.50
CA VAL A 121 2.27 19.09 5.27
C VAL A 121 1.17 19.46 4.29
N ILE A 122 1.55 20.05 3.17
CA ILE A 122 0.62 20.49 2.12
C ILE A 122 0.93 19.68 0.88
N MET A 123 -0.04 18.92 0.38
CA MET A 123 0.09 18.14 -0.86
C MET A 123 -1.01 18.52 -1.84
N ALA A 124 -0.62 18.72 -3.10
CA ALA A 124 -1.53 18.99 -4.19
C ALA A 124 -1.03 18.37 -5.49
N SER A 125 -1.93 18.26 -6.47
CA SER A 125 -1.58 17.80 -7.83
C SER A 125 -0.60 18.76 -8.53
N GLU A 126 -0.60 20.03 -8.14
CA GLU A 126 0.14 21.11 -8.79
C GLU A 126 0.90 21.98 -7.78
N ILE A 127 1.81 22.82 -8.27
CA ILE A 127 2.51 23.82 -7.46
C ILE A 127 1.77 25.16 -7.53
N GLY A 128 1.84 25.95 -6.46
CA GLY A 128 1.23 27.29 -6.43
C GLY A 128 -0.28 27.31 -6.14
N VAL A 129 -0.85 26.20 -5.67
CA VAL A 129 -2.26 26.12 -5.24
C VAL A 129 -2.53 26.99 -4.01
N LEU A 130 -1.53 27.15 -3.15
CA LEU A 130 -1.55 28.06 -2.00
C LEU A 130 -0.38 29.03 -2.10
N ASP A 131 -0.62 30.28 -1.70
CA ASP A 131 0.44 31.28 -1.55
C ASP A 131 1.13 31.07 -0.19
N LEU A 132 2.37 30.55 -0.24
CA LEU A 132 3.14 30.20 0.93
C LEU A 132 4.43 31.04 0.98
N PRO A 133 4.73 31.72 2.11
CA PRO A 133 5.99 32.45 2.27
C PRO A 133 7.18 31.52 2.04
N LYS A 134 8.08 31.89 1.12
CA LYS A 134 9.20 31.02 0.71
C LYS A 134 10.13 30.69 1.88
N GLU A 135 10.29 31.64 2.78
CA GLU A 135 11.04 31.55 4.02
C GLU A 135 10.47 30.52 5.00
N ASN A 136 9.18 30.19 4.91
CA ASN A 136 8.54 29.18 5.76
C ASN A 136 8.66 27.76 5.19
N ILE A 137 9.21 27.57 3.99
CA ILE A 137 9.27 26.25 3.36
C ILE A 137 10.53 25.51 3.82
N LYS A 138 10.34 24.39 4.54
CA LYS A 138 11.40 23.49 5.02
C LYS A 138 11.80 22.47 3.97
N LEU A 139 10.83 21.88 3.27
CA LEU A 139 11.07 20.90 2.20
C LEU A 139 10.08 21.11 1.06
N LYS A 140 10.56 20.93 -0.18
CA LYS A 140 9.75 20.82 -1.40
C LYS A 140 9.98 19.46 -2.02
N GLY A 141 8.92 18.71 -2.26
CA GLY A 141 9.00 17.34 -2.77
C GLY A 141 7.98 17.04 -3.86
N ARG A 142 8.15 15.85 -4.45
CA ARG A 142 7.14 15.21 -5.30
C ARG A 142 7.04 13.75 -4.92
N LEU A 143 5.85 13.18 -5.02
CA LEU A 143 5.74 11.72 -4.99
C LEU A 143 6.39 11.14 -6.25
N ARG A 144 7.08 10.02 -6.05
CA ARG A 144 7.70 9.23 -7.11
C ARG A 144 6.85 7.96 -7.31
N PRO A 145 6.99 7.25 -8.44
CA PRO A 145 6.22 6.04 -8.70
C PRO A 145 6.24 5.07 -7.51
N GLY A 146 5.07 4.63 -7.06
CA GLY A 146 4.87 3.70 -5.94
C GLY A 146 5.24 4.23 -4.54
N ARG A 147 5.70 5.48 -4.41
CA ARG A 147 6.08 6.07 -3.11
C ARG A 147 4.86 6.64 -2.38
N MET A 148 4.93 6.59 -1.05
CA MET A 148 3.92 7.07 -0.12
C MET A 148 4.39 8.33 0.62
N LEU A 149 3.48 9.28 0.77
CA LEU A 149 3.53 10.38 1.72
C LEU A 149 2.67 9.98 2.92
N LEU A 150 3.20 10.05 4.14
CA LEU A 150 2.43 9.65 5.32
C LEU A 150 2.73 10.54 6.52
N VAL A 151 1.67 10.95 7.22
CA VAL A 151 1.74 11.64 8.50
C VAL A 151 0.97 10.81 9.53
N ASP A 152 1.60 10.51 10.66
CA ASP A 152 0.92 9.94 11.84
C ASP A 152 0.54 11.10 12.76
N ILE A 153 -0.73 11.50 12.72
CA ILE A 153 -1.28 12.63 13.48
C ILE A 153 -1.13 12.35 14.98
N LYS A 154 -1.32 11.10 15.40
CA LYS A 154 -1.20 10.73 16.82
C LYS A 154 0.24 10.89 17.35
N LYS A 155 1.24 10.71 16.50
CA LYS A 155 2.66 10.85 16.85
C LYS A 155 3.26 12.19 16.43
N HIS A 156 2.50 13.05 15.76
CA HIS A 156 2.96 14.32 15.20
C HIS A 156 4.24 14.16 14.35
N VAL A 157 4.28 13.13 13.49
CA VAL A 157 5.48 12.83 12.70
C VAL A 157 5.17 12.63 11.22
N PHE A 158 5.99 13.27 10.39
CA PHE A 158 6.07 12.99 8.96
C PHE A 158 6.95 11.75 8.74
N MET A 159 6.37 10.68 8.20
CA MET A 159 7.04 9.39 8.06
C MET A 159 7.65 9.23 6.68
N ARG A 160 8.87 8.70 6.61
CA ARG A 160 9.52 8.40 5.33
C ARG A 160 8.98 7.10 4.75
N ASP A 161 8.75 7.08 3.44
CA ASP A 161 8.23 5.93 2.70
C ASP A 161 8.96 4.60 3.01
N ASP A 162 10.30 4.62 2.95
CA ASP A 162 11.10 3.40 3.19
C ASP A 162 10.98 2.91 4.63
N GLU A 163 10.86 3.81 5.62
CA GLU A 163 10.68 3.44 7.03
C GLU A 163 9.31 2.80 7.27
N VAL A 164 8.25 3.37 6.68
CA VAL A 164 6.89 2.83 6.77
C VAL A 164 6.86 1.41 6.21
N LYS A 165 7.38 1.23 5.00
CA LYS A 165 7.32 -0.05 4.30
C LYS A 165 8.25 -1.10 4.92
N LEU A 166 9.44 -0.71 5.36
CA LEU A 166 10.34 -1.60 6.09
C LEU A 166 9.70 -2.04 7.42
N GLY A 167 9.16 -1.08 8.18
CA GLY A 167 8.47 -1.38 9.43
C GLY A 167 7.26 -2.31 9.27
N ILE A 168 6.60 -2.31 8.10
CA ILE A 168 5.53 -3.27 7.77
C ILE A 168 6.11 -4.63 7.34
N ALA A 169 7.17 -4.63 6.53
CA ALA A 169 7.84 -5.84 6.08
C ALA A 169 8.38 -6.68 7.26
N GLU A 170 8.84 -6.02 8.32
CA GLU A 170 9.42 -6.64 9.50
C GLU A 170 8.38 -7.18 10.50
N GLN A 171 7.08 -6.86 10.34
CA GLN A 171 6.04 -7.34 11.25
C GLN A 171 5.81 -8.85 11.18
N ARG A 172 6.26 -9.50 10.11
CA ARG A 172 6.01 -10.91 9.83
C ARG A 172 7.28 -11.57 9.28
N PRO A 173 7.50 -12.88 9.51
CA PRO A 173 8.68 -13.57 9.01
C PRO A 173 8.55 -13.92 7.52
N LEU A 174 8.36 -12.90 6.68
CA LEU A 174 8.02 -13.03 5.27
C LEU A 174 9.03 -13.86 4.48
N LYS A 175 10.33 -13.70 4.78
CA LYS A 175 11.40 -14.52 4.20
C LYS A 175 11.13 -16.02 4.38
N LYS A 176 10.81 -16.44 5.61
CA LYS A 176 10.56 -17.86 5.93
C LYS A 176 9.35 -18.38 5.16
N TRP A 177 8.28 -17.58 5.08
CA TRP A 177 7.08 -17.96 4.34
C TRP A 177 7.35 -18.08 2.83
N LEU A 178 8.21 -17.23 2.28
CA LEU A 178 8.58 -17.27 0.85
C LEU A 178 9.53 -18.40 0.51
N GLU A 179 10.30 -18.93 1.47
CA GLU A 179 11.13 -20.12 1.27
C GLU A 179 10.26 -21.36 0.96
N GLU A 180 9.05 -21.42 1.51
CA GLU A 180 8.04 -22.46 1.25
C GLU A 180 7.38 -22.35 -0.14
N LEU A 181 7.60 -21.24 -0.86
CA LEU A 181 7.02 -21.02 -2.18
C LEU A 181 7.64 -21.96 -3.23
N ILE A 182 6.78 -22.78 -3.85
CA ILE A 182 7.15 -23.68 -4.93
C ILE A 182 6.89 -22.97 -6.26
N THR A 183 7.94 -22.79 -7.07
CA THR A 183 7.82 -22.29 -8.44
C THR A 183 7.96 -23.43 -9.44
N LEU A 184 7.40 -23.25 -10.64
CA LEU A 184 7.59 -24.21 -11.74
C LEU A 184 9.08 -24.40 -12.09
N GLU A 185 9.90 -23.35 -11.95
CA GLU A 185 11.35 -23.43 -12.14
C GLU A 185 12.01 -24.35 -11.12
N LYS A 186 11.68 -24.22 -9.83
CA LYS A 186 12.16 -25.13 -8.77
C LYS A 186 11.77 -26.58 -9.08
N LEU A 187 10.51 -26.82 -9.48
CA LEU A 187 10.05 -28.16 -9.85
C LEU A 187 10.84 -28.74 -11.02
N LYS A 188 11.05 -27.97 -12.09
CA LYS A 188 11.84 -28.41 -13.25
C LYS A 188 13.28 -28.75 -12.87
N SER A 189 13.93 -27.93 -12.06
CA SER A 189 15.31 -28.22 -11.60
C SER A 189 15.41 -29.50 -10.77
N SER A 190 14.41 -29.80 -9.94
CA SER A 190 14.38 -31.03 -9.13
C SER A 190 14.16 -32.30 -9.95
N SER A 191 13.38 -32.22 -11.04
CA SER A 191 13.12 -33.35 -11.94
C SER A 191 14.33 -33.74 -12.80
N LEU A 192 15.26 -32.80 -13.02
CA LEU A 192 16.50 -33.02 -13.78
C LEU A 192 17.63 -33.62 -12.93
N SER A 193 17.53 -33.56 -11.60
CA SER A 193 18.50 -34.14 -10.65
C SER A 193 18.23 -35.60 -10.26
N VAL A 194 17.20 -36.24 -10.81
CA VAL A 194 16.86 -37.67 -10.59
C VAL A 194 17.26 -38.53 -11.80
N LYS A 195 18.33 -38.15 -12.51
CA LYS A 195 18.95 -38.96 -13.55
C LYS A 195 20.42 -39.18 -13.25
#